data_AF-A0A950GTH3-F1
#
_entry.id   AF-A0A950GTH3-F1
#
_cell.length_a   1.000
_cell.length_b   1.000
_cell.length_c   1.000
_cell.angle_alpha   90.00
_cell.angle_beta   90.00
_cell.angle_gamma   90.00
#
_symmetry.space_group_name_H-M   'P 1'
#
loop_
_entity.id
_entity.type
_entity.pdbx_description
1 polymer ?
#
loop_
_entity_poly.entity_id
_entity_poly.type
_entity_poly.pdbx_seq_one_letter_code
_entity_poly.pdbx_strand_id
1 'polypeptide(L)'
;MAGKARFPRSIKADHVPRDEFGSATARHKPRSLLVPAIFTLFGVLVLCGLGFWQLERKAWKEGLIAAIDARVGAPPVGFPPQSAWSTLSPEKDEYRHVRLTGRFLNDKEAHLQANLVSSGTDDGALGYDILTPLELQDGALVIVNRGFVPLDKKEPATRPESEVEGETSVVGLIRLPQTRPWFVPSDDPEKNVWFSRDPVPIAKAYGLERVA
;
A
#
# COMPACT_ATOMS: atom_id res chain seq x y z
N MET A 1 13.10 -118.36 -7.32
CA MET A 1 13.10 -118.89 -5.95
C MET A 1 12.25 -117.98 -5.07
N ALA A 2 11.35 -118.58 -4.31
CA ALA A 2 10.28 -117.94 -3.57
C ALA A 2 10.68 -117.51 -2.15
N GLY A 3 9.91 -116.58 -1.58
CA GLY A 3 9.79 -116.35 -0.13
C GLY A 3 10.09 -114.91 0.29
N LYS A 4 9.31 -114.23 1.12
CA LYS A 4 8.11 -114.56 1.90
C LYS A 4 7.36 -113.25 2.16
N ALA A 5 6.03 -113.35 2.17
CA ALA A 5 5.13 -112.30 2.61
C ALA A 5 5.35 -111.94 4.10
N ARG A 6 5.21 -110.65 4.43
CA ARG A 6 4.98 -110.16 5.79
C ARG A 6 4.08 -108.92 5.74
N PHE A 7 2.80 -109.10 6.06
CA PHE A 7 1.90 -107.99 6.41
C PHE A 7 2.12 -107.60 7.88
N PRO A 8 2.02 -106.30 8.21
CA PRO A 8 1.52 -105.90 9.52
C PRO A 8 0.35 -104.90 9.45
N ARG A 9 -0.75 -105.33 10.11
CA ARG A 9 -1.69 -104.62 11.00
C ARG A 9 -1.98 -103.11 10.83
N SER A 10 -3.26 -102.83 10.60
CA SER A 10 -4.15 -101.88 11.30
C SER A 10 -3.78 -100.38 11.39
N ILE A 11 -4.45 -99.62 10.52
CA ILE A 11 -5.07 -98.29 10.64
C ILE A 11 -4.92 -97.57 12.01
N LYS A 12 -4.38 -96.34 11.96
CA LYS A 12 -4.85 -95.19 12.74
C LYS A 12 -5.01 -93.99 11.80
N ALA A 13 -6.17 -93.33 11.92
CA ALA A 13 -6.48 -92.11 11.22
C ALA A 13 -5.69 -90.97 11.88
N ASP A 14 -4.73 -90.41 11.15
CA ASP A 14 -3.99 -89.26 11.62
C ASP A 14 -4.75 -87.97 11.24
N HIS A 15 -4.95 -87.19 12.28
CA HIS A 15 -5.69 -85.94 12.38
C HIS A 15 -5.19 -84.91 11.34
N VAL A 16 -6.10 -84.40 10.49
CA VAL A 16 -5.82 -83.22 9.65
C VAL A 16 -5.79 -81.99 10.57
N PRO A 17 -4.66 -81.25 10.69
CA PRO A 17 -4.64 -80.03 11.50
C PRO A 17 -5.56 -78.99 10.88
N ARG A 18 -6.47 -78.45 11.70
CA ARG A 18 -7.37 -77.33 11.37
C ARG A 18 -6.94 -76.12 12.18
N ASP A 19 -5.87 -75.48 11.72
CA ASP A 19 -5.28 -74.26 12.27
C ASP A 19 -4.10 -73.97 11.33
N GLU A 20 -3.96 -72.83 10.66
CA GLU A 20 -4.15 -71.46 11.12
C GLU A 20 -4.46 -70.58 9.88
N PHE A 21 -5.66 -70.01 9.78
CA PHE A 21 -5.78 -68.74 9.06
C PHE A 21 -5.14 -67.69 9.96
N GLY A 22 -3.83 -67.47 9.77
CA GLY A 22 -3.10 -66.40 10.43
C GLY A 22 -3.80 -65.08 10.16
N SER A 23 -4.55 -64.59 11.15
CA SER A 23 -5.07 -63.24 11.18
C SER A 23 -3.89 -62.29 11.20
N ALA A 24 -3.45 -61.82 10.03
CA ALA A 24 -2.54 -60.70 9.91
C ALA A 24 -3.27 -59.44 10.37
N THR A 25 -3.35 -59.26 11.69
CA THR A 25 -3.67 -57.97 12.28
C THR A 25 -2.47 -57.08 12.00
N ALA A 26 -2.56 -56.31 10.92
CA ALA A 26 -1.66 -55.20 10.68
C ALA A 26 -1.76 -54.26 11.89
N ARG A 27 -0.83 -54.40 12.85
CA ARG A 27 -0.69 -53.45 13.95
C ARG A 27 -0.30 -52.12 13.32
N HIS A 28 -1.28 -51.25 13.12
CA HIS A 28 -1.02 -49.83 12.95
C HIS A 28 -0.28 -49.38 14.21
N LYS A 29 1.05 -49.25 14.15
CA LYS A 29 1.81 -48.57 15.20
C LYS A 29 1.18 -47.18 15.32
N PRO A 30 0.69 -46.76 16.50
CA PRO A 30 0.18 -45.41 16.64
C PRO A 30 1.35 -44.47 16.33
N ARG A 31 1.32 -43.84 15.15
CA ARG A 31 2.29 -42.81 14.81
C ARG A 31 2.08 -41.71 15.84
N SER A 32 3.11 -41.44 16.65
CA SER A 32 3.03 -40.46 17.73
C SER A 32 2.53 -39.13 17.17
N LEU A 33 1.31 -38.74 17.58
CA LEU A 33 0.69 -37.47 17.19
C LEU A 33 1.33 -36.27 17.91
N LEU A 34 2.31 -36.51 18.78
CA LEU A 34 2.96 -35.46 19.56
C LEU A 34 3.67 -34.43 18.68
N VAL A 35 4.41 -34.88 17.67
CA VAL A 35 5.12 -33.97 16.75
C VAL A 35 4.15 -33.07 15.99
N PRO A 36 3.15 -33.60 15.24
CA PRO A 36 2.18 -32.73 14.55
C PRO A 36 1.35 -31.88 15.54
N ALA A 37 1.06 -32.37 16.75
CA ALA A 37 0.36 -31.58 17.77
C ALA A 37 1.20 -30.37 18.26
N ILE A 38 2.50 -30.55 18.47
CA ILE A 38 3.41 -29.45 18.85
C ILE A 38 3.48 -28.40 17.74
N PHE A 39 3.65 -28.82 16.48
CA PHE A 39 3.65 -27.89 15.34
C PHE A 39 2.31 -27.17 15.20
N THR A 40 1.19 -27.87 15.42
CA THR A 40 -0.14 -27.27 15.41
C THR A 40 -0.28 -26.23 16.52
N LEU A 41 0.12 -26.56 17.76
CA LEU A 41 0.07 -25.63 18.88
C LEU A 41 0.94 -24.39 18.62
N PHE A 42 2.16 -24.58 18.11
CA PHE A 42 3.03 -23.48 17.72
C PHE A 42 2.39 -22.59 16.65
N GLY A 43 1.82 -23.19 15.59
CA GLY A 43 1.11 -22.47 14.55
C GLY A 43 -0.08 -21.67 15.11
N VAL A 44 -0.86 -22.27 16.00
CA VAL A 44 -1.98 -21.58 16.68
C VAL A 44 -1.49 -20.38 17.47
N LEU A 45 -0.39 -20.51 18.23
CA LEU A 45 0.18 -19.39 19.00
C LEU A 45 0.64 -18.25 18.09
N VAL A 46 1.30 -18.56 16.97
CA VAL A 46 1.69 -17.56 15.97
C VAL A 46 0.47 -16.88 15.36
N LEU A 47 -0.56 -17.63 14.98
CA LEU A 47 -1.79 -17.07 14.40
C LEU A 47 -2.54 -16.18 15.39
N CYS A 48 -2.61 -16.56 16.66
CA CYS A 48 -3.17 -15.71 17.71
C CYS A 48 -2.37 -14.42 17.87
N GLY A 49 -1.04 -14.49 17.90
CA GLY A 49 -0.17 -13.31 17.96
C GLY A 49 -0.36 -12.38 16.77
N LEU A 50 -0.44 -12.93 15.56
CA LEU A 50 -0.77 -12.16 14.36
C LEU A 50 -2.19 -11.57 14.42
N GLY A 51 -3.16 -12.31 14.97
CA GLY A 51 -4.53 -11.82 15.17
C GLY A 51 -4.58 -10.58 16.07
N PHE A 52 -3.87 -10.60 17.21
CA PHE A 52 -3.76 -9.44 18.09
C PHE A 52 -3.06 -8.27 17.40
N TRP A 53 -1.97 -8.53 16.67
CA TRP A 53 -1.27 -7.49 15.90
C TRP A 53 -2.18 -6.85 14.85
N GLN A 54 -3.00 -7.63 14.15
CA GLN A 54 -3.97 -7.11 13.17
C GLN A 54 -5.00 -6.18 13.84
N LEU A 55 -5.51 -6.53 15.03
CA LEU A 55 -6.45 -5.69 15.76
C LEU A 55 -5.81 -4.37 16.22
N GLU A 56 -4.60 -4.43 16.76
CA GLU A 56 -3.84 -3.23 17.16
C GLU A 56 -3.54 -2.35 15.94
N ARG A 57 -3.09 -2.96 14.83
CA ARG A 57 -2.82 -2.26 13.58
C ARG A 57 -4.08 -1.60 13.01
N LYS A 58 -5.23 -2.26 13.12
CA LYS A 58 -6.53 -1.67 12.75
C LYS A 58 -6.85 -0.46 13.62
N ALA A 59 -6.79 -0.59 14.95
CA ALA A 59 -7.09 0.51 15.87
C ALA A 59 -6.18 1.73 15.63
N TRP A 60 -4.89 1.49 15.39
CA TRP A 60 -3.95 2.54 15.00
C TRP A 60 -4.34 3.22 13.69
N LYS A 61 -4.72 2.47 12.64
CA LYS A 61 -5.20 3.03 11.38
C LYS A 61 -6.49 3.84 11.55
N GLU A 62 -7.42 3.35 12.34
CA GLU A 62 -8.68 4.08 12.65
C GLU A 62 -8.38 5.41 13.35
N GLY A 63 -7.42 5.42 14.28
CA GLY A 63 -6.96 6.66 14.93
C GLY A 63 -6.37 7.66 13.93
N LEU A 64 -5.59 7.19 12.95
CA LEU A 64 -5.06 8.06 11.89
C LEU A 64 -6.16 8.62 11.00
N ILE A 65 -7.12 7.79 10.57
CA ILE A 65 -8.25 8.23 9.75
C ILE A 65 -9.06 9.28 10.51
N ALA A 66 -9.40 9.02 11.77
CA ALA A 66 -10.16 9.96 12.60
C ALA A 66 -9.42 11.30 12.77
N ALA A 67 -8.08 11.29 12.91
CA ALA A 67 -7.29 12.51 12.98
C ALA A 67 -7.28 13.29 11.65
N ILE A 68 -7.22 12.59 10.52
CA ILE A 68 -7.31 13.20 9.18
C ILE A 68 -8.71 13.80 8.99
N ASP A 69 -9.77 13.03 9.25
CA ASP A 69 -11.16 13.47 9.10
C ASP A 69 -11.44 14.72 9.95
N ALA A 70 -10.94 14.77 11.18
CA ALA A 70 -11.06 15.93 12.05
C ALA A 70 -10.37 17.19 11.48
N ARG A 71 -9.21 17.03 10.81
CA ARG A 71 -8.47 18.16 10.20
C ARG A 71 -9.10 18.62 8.90
N VAL A 72 -9.54 17.69 8.07
CA VAL A 72 -10.22 18.00 6.80
C VAL A 72 -11.57 18.68 7.06
N GLY A 73 -12.30 18.21 8.07
CA GLY A 73 -13.59 18.79 8.48
C GLY A 73 -13.49 20.10 9.27
N ALA A 74 -12.29 20.50 9.71
CA ALA A 74 -12.09 21.77 10.41
C ALA A 74 -12.22 22.97 9.46
N PRO A 75 -12.67 24.15 9.95
CA PRO A 75 -12.67 25.38 9.17
C PRO A 75 -11.25 25.73 8.68
N PRO A 76 -11.11 26.24 7.44
CA PRO A 76 -9.81 26.65 6.92
C PRO A 76 -9.16 27.75 7.77
N VAL A 77 -7.90 27.54 8.15
CA VAL A 77 -7.08 28.54 8.84
C VAL A 77 -6.07 29.19 7.88
N GLY A 78 -5.42 30.28 8.25
CA GLY A 78 -4.37 30.87 7.41
C GLY A 78 -3.21 29.89 7.19
N PHE A 79 -2.67 29.87 5.97
CA PHE A 79 -1.45 29.10 5.68
C PHE A 79 -0.28 29.60 6.54
N PRO A 80 0.56 28.69 7.08
CA PRO A 80 1.67 29.09 7.94
C PRO A 80 2.67 30.01 7.20
N PRO A 81 3.21 31.04 7.89
CA PRO A 81 4.21 31.92 7.29
C PRO A 81 5.50 31.14 6.97
N GLN A 82 6.30 31.67 6.06
CA GLN A 82 7.52 31.02 5.60
C GLN A 82 8.48 30.60 6.73
N SER A 83 8.56 31.39 7.79
CA SER A 83 9.40 31.09 8.97
C SER A 83 9.03 29.79 9.68
N ALA A 84 7.80 29.29 9.51
CA ALA A 84 7.32 28.07 10.16
C ALA A 84 7.49 26.81 9.28
N TRP A 85 7.79 26.94 7.98
CA TRP A 85 7.80 25.82 7.03
C TRP A 85 8.76 24.69 7.42
N SER A 86 9.93 25.04 7.96
CA SER A 86 10.95 24.06 8.40
C SER A 86 10.54 23.25 9.64
N THR A 87 9.47 23.67 10.33
CA THR A 87 8.97 23.03 11.55
C THR A 87 7.66 22.27 11.35
N LEU A 88 7.13 22.27 10.11
CA LEU A 88 5.95 21.49 9.77
C LEU A 88 6.23 19.99 9.87
N SER A 89 5.25 19.24 10.37
CA SER A 89 5.39 17.81 10.65
C SER A 89 4.18 17.01 10.13
N PRO A 90 4.37 15.78 9.61
CA PRO A 90 3.25 14.96 9.13
C PRO A 90 2.20 14.72 10.20
N GLU A 91 2.63 14.55 11.45
CA GLU A 91 1.77 14.22 12.57
C GLU A 91 0.86 15.39 12.96
N LYS A 92 1.17 16.64 12.62
CA LYS A 92 0.40 17.83 13.03
C LYS A 92 -0.20 18.60 11.87
N ASP A 93 0.52 18.70 10.76
CA ASP A 93 0.21 19.65 9.70
C ASP A 93 -0.35 18.98 8.44
N GLU A 94 -0.04 17.70 8.18
CA GLU A 94 -0.60 17.03 7.00
C GLU A 94 -2.13 16.93 7.12
N TYR A 95 -2.81 17.21 6.01
CA TYR A 95 -4.26 17.32 5.87
C TYR A 95 -4.92 18.46 6.66
N ARG A 96 -4.14 19.42 7.19
CA ARG A 96 -4.73 20.63 7.77
C ARG A 96 -5.38 21.48 6.69
N HIS A 97 -6.62 21.89 6.93
CA HIS A 97 -7.38 22.79 6.07
C HIS A 97 -6.85 24.22 6.16
N VAL A 98 -6.41 24.78 5.05
CA VAL A 98 -5.77 26.09 4.99
C VAL A 98 -6.30 26.96 3.86
N ARG A 99 -6.18 28.28 4.05
CA ARG A 99 -6.42 29.32 3.05
C ARG A 99 -5.15 30.12 2.82
N LEU A 100 -4.85 30.38 1.55
CA LEU A 100 -3.77 31.25 1.09
C LEU A 100 -4.27 32.10 -0.07
N THR A 101 -3.66 33.27 -0.25
CA THR A 101 -3.98 34.22 -1.33
C THR A 101 -2.70 34.62 -2.03
N GLY A 102 -2.74 34.67 -3.36
CA GLY A 102 -1.57 34.99 -4.16
C GLY A 102 -1.89 34.99 -5.65
N ARG A 103 -0.84 35.01 -6.48
CA ARG A 103 -0.94 34.94 -7.95
C ARG A 103 -0.27 33.67 -8.47
N PHE A 104 -0.94 32.97 -9.38
CA PHE A 104 -0.35 31.78 -10.00
C PHE A 104 0.71 32.17 -11.02
N LEU A 105 1.83 31.46 -11.00
CA LEU A 105 2.85 31.50 -12.05
C LEU A 105 2.51 30.42 -13.09
N ASN A 106 1.52 30.70 -13.93
CA ASN A 106 0.99 29.75 -14.92
C ASN A 106 2.06 29.29 -15.94
N ASP A 107 3.11 30.07 -16.16
CA ASP A 107 4.27 29.73 -17.00
C ASP A 107 5.21 28.68 -16.37
N LYS A 108 4.97 28.29 -15.12
CA LYS A 108 5.84 27.39 -14.33
C LYS A 108 5.08 26.19 -13.76
N GLU A 109 4.04 25.75 -14.45
CA GLU A 109 3.31 24.53 -14.06
C GLU A 109 4.16 23.27 -14.29
N ALA A 110 4.11 22.35 -13.33
CA ALA A 110 4.73 21.03 -13.39
C ALA A 110 3.66 19.95 -13.56
N HIS A 111 3.91 19.00 -14.47
CA HIS A 111 3.00 17.87 -14.70
C HIS A 111 3.44 16.65 -13.89
N LEU A 112 2.79 16.44 -12.75
CA LEU A 112 3.03 15.26 -11.92
C LEU A 112 2.24 14.08 -12.50
N GLN A 113 2.92 13.02 -12.92
CA GLN A 113 2.27 11.80 -13.40
C GLN A 113 1.36 11.25 -12.30
N ALA A 114 0.06 11.17 -12.60
CA ALA A 114 -0.95 10.70 -11.68
C ALA A 114 -1.80 9.62 -12.36
N ASN A 115 -2.21 8.64 -11.57
CA ASN A 115 -3.20 7.65 -11.98
C ASN A 115 -4.46 7.97 -11.20
N LEU A 116 -5.52 8.38 -11.91
CA LEU A 116 -6.81 8.60 -11.29
C LEU A 116 -7.40 7.24 -10.94
N VAL A 117 -7.30 6.84 -9.68
CA VAL A 117 -8.00 5.67 -9.17
C VAL A 117 -9.41 6.12 -8.80
N SER A 118 -10.37 6.01 -9.75
CA SER A 118 -11.78 6.24 -9.44
C SER A 118 -12.27 5.14 -8.50
N SER A 119 -12.89 5.52 -7.38
CA SER A 119 -13.55 4.59 -6.47
C SER A 119 -14.93 4.22 -7.02
N GLY A 120 -14.95 3.48 -8.12
CA GLY A 120 -16.16 3.12 -8.87
C GLY A 120 -15.78 2.51 -10.21
N THR A 121 -16.71 1.78 -10.82
CA THR A 121 -16.60 0.86 -11.98
C THR A 121 -16.04 1.44 -13.29
N ASP A 122 -15.37 2.60 -13.26
CA ASP A 122 -14.77 3.24 -14.43
C ASP A 122 -13.24 3.12 -14.37
N ASP A 123 -12.69 2.68 -15.50
CA ASP A 123 -11.27 2.40 -15.73
C ASP A 123 -10.39 3.55 -15.24
N GLY A 124 -9.39 3.22 -14.42
CA GLY A 124 -8.43 4.21 -13.93
C GLY A 124 -7.81 4.98 -15.09
N ALA A 125 -7.96 6.31 -15.08
CA ALA A 125 -7.44 7.17 -16.13
C ALA A 125 -6.00 7.58 -15.82
N LEU A 126 -5.10 7.35 -16.77
CA LEU A 126 -3.76 7.94 -16.73
C LEU A 126 -3.84 9.43 -17.04
N GLY A 127 -3.04 10.23 -16.35
CA GLY A 127 -2.99 11.66 -16.57
C GLY A 127 -1.96 12.36 -15.70
N TYR A 128 -2.19 13.64 -15.47
CA TYR A 128 -1.27 14.51 -14.73
C TYR A 128 -2.02 15.31 -13.68
N ASP A 129 -1.48 15.37 -12.48
CA ASP A 129 -1.82 16.43 -11.54
C ASP A 129 -1.03 17.69 -11.93
N ILE A 130 -1.74 18.82 -12.05
CA ILE A 130 -1.15 20.11 -12.39
C ILE A 130 -0.67 20.79 -11.12
N LEU A 131 0.65 20.90 -10.95
CA LEU A 131 1.28 21.57 -9.83
C LEU A 131 1.72 22.97 -10.28
N THR A 132 1.14 24.03 -9.73
CA THR A 132 1.49 25.40 -10.12
C THR A 132 1.96 26.21 -8.91
N PRO A 133 3.10 26.91 -8.99
CA PRO A 133 3.54 27.82 -7.94
C PRO A 133 2.55 28.97 -7.78
N LEU A 134 2.13 29.22 -6.55
CA LEU A 134 1.38 30.40 -6.13
C LEU A 134 2.35 31.36 -5.41
N GLU A 135 2.53 32.54 -5.96
CA GLU A 135 3.29 33.62 -5.34
C GLU A 135 2.43 34.35 -4.30
N LEU A 136 2.85 34.27 -3.04
CA LEU A 136 2.24 34.96 -1.91
C LEU A 136 2.63 36.44 -1.88
N GLN A 137 1.92 37.23 -1.07
CA GLN A 137 2.16 38.67 -0.93
C GLN A 137 3.56 39.04 -0.42
N ASP A 138 4.24 38.12 0.28
CA ASP A 138 5.62 38.27 0.79
C ASP A 138 6.69 37.74 -0.19
N GLY A 139 6.28 37.37 -1.41
CA GLY A 139 7.10 36.79 -2.47
C GLY A 139 7.55 35.35 -2.19
N ALA A 140 7.03 34.70 -1.15
CA ALA A 140 7.25 33.28 -0.96
C ALA A 140 6.35 32.47 -1.91
N LEU A 141 6.79 31.28 -2.29
CA LEU A 141 6.11 30.43 -3.26
C LEU A 141 5.57 29.18 -2.59
N VAL A 142 4.33 28.82 -2.92
CA VAL A 142 3.71 27.57 -2.48
C VAL A 142 3.29 26.77 -3.70
N ILE A 143 3.72 25.52 -3.82
CA ILE A 143 3.25 24.64 -4.89
C ILE A 143 1.84 24.17 -4.58
N VAL A 144 0.89 24.53 -5.44
CA VAL A 144 -0.50 24.14 -5.30
C VAL A 144 -0.82 23.07 -6.35
N ASN A 145 -1.34 21.93 -5.90
CA ASN A 145 -1.97 20.96 -6.79
C ASN A 145 -3.36 21.47 -7.18
N ARG A 146 -3.54 21.80 -8.45
CA ARG A 146 -4.77 22.36 -9.02
C ARG A 146 -5.75 21.31 -9.52
N GLY A 147 -5.36 20.03 -9.49
CA GLY A 147 -6.18 18.90 -9.88
C GLY A 147 -5.64 18.12 -11.07
N PHE A 148 -6.39 17.08 -11.42
CA PHE A 148 -6.05 16.10 -12.43
C PHE A 148 -6.51 16.51 -13.83
N VAL A 149 -5.67 16.25 -14.84
CA VAL A 149 -6.01 16.32 -16.26
C VAL A 149 -5.66 15.00 -16.96
N PRO A 150 -6.47 14.52 -17.91
CA PRO A 150 -6.11 13.35 -18.70
C PRO A 150 -4.91 13.63 -19.65
N LEU A 151 -4.31 12.57 -20.21
CA LEU A 151 -3.09 12.66 -21.02
C LEU A 151 -3.19 13.61 -22.23
N ASP A 152 -4.35 13.68 -22.87
CA ASP A 152 -4.62 14.55 -24.03
C ASP A 152 -4.74 16.03 -23.64
N LYS A 153 -4.93 16.34 -22.35
CA LYS A 153 -5.04 17.69 -21.79
C LYS A 153 -3.81 18.15 -21.02
N LYS A 154 -2.66 17.53 -21.28
CA LYS A 154 -1.38 17.87 -20.64
C LYS A 154 -1.04 19.35 -20.84
N GLU A 155 -1.04 19.79 -22.10
CA GLU A 155 -0.57 21.12 -22.49
C GLU A 155 -1.58 22.21 -22.09
N PRO A 156 -1.13 23.34 -21.48
CA PRO A 156 -2.03 24.39 -21.00
C PRO A 156 -2.92 24.97 -22.10
N ALA A 157 -2.43 25.04 -23.35
CA ALA A 157 -3.21 25.49 -24.52
C ALA A 157 -4.47 24.65 -24.81
N THR A 158 -4.54 23.41 -24.31
CA THR A 158 -5.70 22.53 -24.47
C THR A 158 -6.76 22.72 -23.38
N ARG A 159 -6.46 23.56 -22.37
CA ARG A 159 -7.28 23.82 -21.18
C ARG A 159 -7.18 25.28 -20.71
N PRO A 160 -7.49 26.27 -21.57
CA PRO A 160 -7.40 27.69 -21.21
C PRO A 160 -8.26 28.06 -19.99
N GLU A 161 -9.36 27.35 -19.77
CA GLU A 161 -10.23 27.52 -18.59
C GLU A 161 -9.55 27.18 -17.26
N SER A 162 -8.45 26.42 -17.32
CA SER A 162 -7.66 26.10 -16.15
C SER A 162 -6.79 27.30 -15.73
N GLU A 163 -6.35 28.17 -16.64
CA GLU A 163 -5.43 29.25 -16.28
C GLU A 163 -6.16 30.33 -15.46
N VAL A 164 -5.83 30.39 -14.17
CA VAL A 164 -6.38 31.40 -13.26
C VAL A 164 -5.49 32.63 -13.32
N GLU A 165 -6.06 33.72 -13.81
CA GLU A 165 -5.39 35.02 -13.89
C GLU A 165 -5.73 35.91 -12.69
N GLY A 166 -4.77 36.75 -12.30
CA GLY A 166 -4.92 37.70 -11.20
C GLY A 166 -4.70 37.12 -9.80
N GLU A 167 -5.03 37.91 -8.78
CA GLU A 167 -4.96 37.49 -7.38
C GLU A 167 -6.13 36.54 -7.06
N THR A 168 -5.83 35.40 -6.47
CA THR A 168 -6.81 34.37 -6.14
C THR A 168 -6.62 33.84 -4.73
N SER A 169 -7.72 33.47 -4.08
CA SER A 169 -7.70 32.82 -2.76
C SER A 169 -7.98 31.34 -2.93
N VAL A 170 -7.03 30.52 -2.53
CA VAL A 170 -7.10 29.06 -2.59
C VAL A 170 -7.41 28.53 -1.20
N VAL A 171 -8.35 27.60 -1.14
CA VAL A 171 -8.61 26.79 0.05
C VAL A 171 -8.25 25.35 -0.28
N GLY A 172 -7.43 24.74 0.56
CA GLY A 172 -6.93 23.38 0.31
C GLY A 172 -6.38 22.71 1.56
N LEU A 173 -5.75 21.56 1.36
CA LEU A 173 -5.14 20.76 2.41
C LEU A 173 -3.63 20.81 2.30
N ILE A 174 -2.93 20.99 3.41
CA ILE A 174 -1.47 20.89 3.43
C ILE A 174 -1.06 19.45 3.09
N ARG A 175 -0.16 19.31 2.11
CA ARG A 175 0.55 18.08 1.78
C ARG A 175 2.05 18.33 1.90
N LEU A 176 2.72 17.57 2.77
CA LEU A 176 4.17 17.70 2.94
C LEU A 176 4.93 17.03 1.79
N PRO A 177 6.18 17.47 1.52
CA PRO A 177 7.02 16.90 0.48
C PRO A 177 7.13 15.38 0.59
N GLN A 178 6.92 14.68 -0.52
CA GLN A 178 7.04 13.24 -0.56
C GLN A 178 8.46 12.82 -0.89
N THR A 179 9.05 12.02 0.00
CA THR A 179 10.31 11.33 -0.30
C THR A 179 10.08 10.29 -1.39
N ARG A 180 10.87 10.35 -2.46
CA ARG A 180 10.82 9.38 -3.56
C ARG A 180 11.27 7.99 -3.09
N PRO A 181 10.42 6.95 -3.19
CA PRO A 181 10.84 5.56 -3.02
C PRO A 181 11.73 5.09 -4.18
N TRP A 182 12.60 4.11 -3.91
CA TRP A 182 13.57 3.58 -4.90
C TRP A 182 12.96 2.95 -6.15
N PHE A 183 11.67 2.58 -6.12
CA PHE A 183 10.95 1.97 -7.24
C PHE A 183 10.18 2.99 -8.10
N VAL A 184 10.15 4.27 -7.70
CA VAL A 184 9.53 5.34 -8.47
C VAL A 184 10.55 5.88 -9.48
N PRO A 185 10.18 6.06 -10.76
CA PRO A 185 11.07 6.61 -11.78
C PRO A 185 11.66 7.98 -11.39
N SER A 186 12.81 8.31 -11.97
CA SER A 186 13.38 9.66 -11.89
C SER A 186 12.53 10.65 -12.68
N ASP A 187 12.45 11.90 -12.21
CA ASP A 187 11.81 12.98 -12.96
C ASP A 187 12.50 13.24 -14.31
N ASP A 188 11.73 13.77 -15.25
CA ASP A 188 12.18 14.22 -16.57
C ASP A 188 11.83 15.72 -16.73
N PRO A 189 12.71 16.63 -16.24
CA PRO A 189 12.49 18.07 -16.34
C PRO A 189 12.45 18.58 -17.78
N GLU A 190 13.11 17.91 -18.73
CA GLU A 190 13.11 18.29 -20.14
C GLU A 190 11.72 18.10 -20.76
N LYS A 191 10.99 17.06 -20.35
CA LYS A 191 9.60 16.81 -20.78
C LYS A 191 8.55 17.39 -19.84
N ASN A 192 8.97 18.10 -18.79
CA ASN A 192 8.14 18.57 -17.69
C ASN A 192 7.29 17.46 -17.03
N VAL A 193 7.84 16.25 -16.89
CA VAL A 193 7.16 15.12 -16.27
C VAL A 193 7.82 14.79 -14.94
N TRP A 194 7.01 14.81 -13.88
CA TRP A 194 7.45 14.60 -12.50
C TRP A 194 6.78 13.36 -11.92
N PHE A 195 7.49 12.63 -11.06
CA PHE A 195 6.96 11.41 -10.44
C PHE A 195 6.84 11.49 -8.92
N SER A 196 7.40 12.54 -8.30
CA SER A 196 7.28 12.80 -6.86
C SER A 196 6.71 14.18 -6.58
N ARG A 197 5.86 14.27 -5.56
CA ARG A 197 5.37 15.53 -4.98
C ARG A 197 6.41 16.15 -4.06
N ASP A 198 7.55 16.49 -4.63
CA ASP A 198 8.61 17.21 -3.93
C ASP A 198 8.78 18.59 -4.59
N PRO A 199 8.54 19.69 -3.85
CA PRO A 199 8.66 21.03 -4.39
C PRO A 199 10.10 21.42 -4.69
N VAL A 200 11.11 20.80 -4.07
CA VAL A 200 12.52 21.21 -4.23
C VAL A 200 13.05 20.93 -5.64
N PRO A 201 12.90 19.71 -6.21
CA PRO A 201 13.27 19.44 -7.60
C PRO A 201 12.52 20.34 -8.61
N ILE A 202 11.22 20.55 -8.40
CA ILE A 202 10.39 21.40 -9.26
C ILE A 202 10.89 22.84 -9.23
N ALA A 203 11.10 23.39 -8.03
CA ALA A 203 11.64 24.73 -7.84
C ALA A 203 12.98 24.91 -8.55
N LYS A 204 13.88 23.94 -8.41
CA LYS A 204 15.20 23.96 -9.06
C LYS A 204 15.10 24.00 -10.58
N ALA A 205 14.19 23.23 -11.18
CA ALA A 205 14.01 23.22 -12.64
C ALA A 205 13.50 24.56 -13.18
N TYR A 206 12.68 25.27 -12.41
CA TYR A 206 12.12 26.56 -12.79
C TYR A 206 12.91 27.78 -12.28
N GLY A 207 14.03 27.57 -11.59
CA GLY A 207 14.82 28.66 -10.99
C GLY A 207 14.09 29.42 -9.89
N LEU A 208 13.21 28.73 -9.16
CA LEU A 208 12.42 29.30 -8.08
C LEU A 208 13.16 29.22 -6.75
N GLU A 209 13.04 30.28 -5.95
CA GLU A 209 13.57 30.36 -4.59
C GLU A 209 12.42 30.45 -3.58
N ARG A 210 12.68 30.16 -2.29
CA ARG A 210 11.68 30.34 -1.21
C ARG A 210 10.37 29.55 -1.44
N VAL A 211 10.48 28.26 -1.79
CA VAL A 211 9.35 27.39 -2.14
C VAL A 211 8.98 26.41 -1.02
N ALA A 212 7.68 26.20 -0.80
CA ALA A 212 7.09 25.11 0.00
C ALA A 212 6.09 24.26 -0.78
#